data_AF-A0AA38I9R1-F1
#
_entry.id   AF-A0AA38I9R1-F1
#
_cell.length_a   1.000
_cell.length_b   1.000
_cell.length_c   1.000
_cell.angle_alpha   90.00
_cell.angle_beta   90.00
_cell.angle_gamma   90.00
#
_symmetry.space_group_name_H-M   'P 1'
#
loop_
_entity.id
_entity.type
_entity.pdbx_description
1 polymer ?
#
loop_
_entity_poly.entity_id
_entity_poly.type
_entity_poly.pdbx_seq_one_letter_code
_entity_poly.pdbx_strand_id
1 'polypeptide(L)' 'MVNFSNSNCVDMVMFYGVADGNARLVRELWIERFPNQRMQRILQAEEQILQRVEEEPDISTLRLAAEVEVSQFIVHRTLK' A
#
# COMPACT_ATOMS: atom_id res chain seq x y z
N MET A 1 -3.77 -0.49 -13.87
CA MET A 1 -3.65 0.98 -13.68
C MET A 1 -4.48 1.34 -12.46
N VAL A 2 -3.84 1.52 -11.30
CA VAL A 2 -4.54 1.77 -10.03
C VAL A 2 -5.19 3.15 -10.10
N ASN A 3 -6.53 3.20 -10.03
CA ASN A 3 -7.27 4.46 -9.99
C ASN A 3 -7.04 5.13 -8.64
N PHE A 4 -5.96 5.91 -8.52
CA PHE A 4 -5.93 6.95 -7.50
C PHE A 4 -7.09 7.88 -7.82
N SER A 5 -8.14 7.86 -7.00
CA SER A 5 -9.18 8.88 -7.08
C SER A 5 -8.48 10.24 -7.12
N ASN A 6 -8.80 11.10 -8.09
CA ASN A 6 -8.24 12.44 -8.17
C ASN A 6 -8.36 13.18 -6.83
N SER A 7 -9.38 12.85 -6.02
CA SER A 7 -9.53 13.37 -4.65
C SER A 7 -8.33 13.03 -3.75
N ASN A 8 -7.81 11.79 -3.80
CA ASN A 8 -6.70 11.35 -2.95
C ASN A 8 -5.38 12.05 -3.33
N CYS A 9 -5.17 12.32 -4.61
CA CYS A 9 -4.00 13.08 -5.07
C CYS A 9 -4.11 14.57 -4.67
N VAL A 10 -5.31 15.14 -4.74
CA VAL A 10 -5.58 16.52 -4.27
C VAL A 10 -5.39 16.63 -2.76
N ASP A 11 -5.88 15.66 -1.99
CA ASP A 11 -5.72 15.61 -0.55
C ASP A 11 -4.22 15.53 -0.17
N MET A 12 -3.42 14.76 -0.90
CA MET A 12 -1.97 14.69 -0.64
C MET A 12 -1.30 16.05 -0.82
N VAL A 13 -1.57 16.75 -1.93
CA VAL A 13 -1.03 18.10 -2.18
C VAL A 13 -1.50 19.10 -1.13
N MET A 14 -2.76 19.00 -0.70
CA MET A 14 -3.33 19.85 0.34
C MET A 14 -2.63 19.65 1.69
N PHE A 15 -2.38 18.41 2.11
CA PHE A 15 -1.62 18.13 3.34
C PHE A 15 -0.18 18.63 3.27
N TYR A 16 0.48 18.56 2.11
CA TYR A 16 1.82 19.14 1.94
C TYR A 16 1.84 20.66 2.16
N GLY A 17 0.77 21.36 1.74
CA GLY A 17 0.60 22.79 2.02
C GLY A 17 0.37 23.09 3.50
N VAL A 18 -0.43 22.26 4.19
CA VAL A 18 -0.68 22.40 5.64
C VAL A 18 0.57 22.09 6.48
N ALA A 19 1.39 21.14 6.02
CA ALA A 19 2.60 20.70 6.72
C ALA A 19 3.86 21.51 6.36
N ASP A 20 3.74 22.60 5.60
CA ASP A 20 4.86 23.43 5.14
C ASP A 20 5.98 22.62 4.45
N GLY A 21 5.57 21.64 3.62
CA GLY A 21 6.50 20.73 2.94
C GLY A 21 7.07 19.60 3.80
N ASN A 22 6.68 19.47 5.07
CA ASN A 22 7.17 18.41 5.95
C ASN A 22 6.46 17.06 5.68
N ALA A 23 7.12 16.19 4.91
CA ALA A 23 6.62 14.87 4.55
C ALA A 23 6.27 13.95 5.75
N ARG A 24 6.91 14.14 6.90
CA ARG A 24 6.65 13.31 8.10
C ARG A 24 5.33 13.70 8.75
N LEU A 25 5.06 15.00 8.90
CA LEU A 25 3.78 15.51 9.40
C LEU A 25 2.64 15.19 8.44
N VAL A 26 2.88 15.28 7.11
CA VAL A 26 1.88 14.85 6.11
C VAL A 26 1.47 13.40 6.34
N ARG A 27 2.43 12.51 6.59
CA ARG A 27 2.14 11.09 6.85
C ARG A 27 1.35 10.88 8.14
N GLU A 28 1.67 11.62 9.19
CA GLU A 28 0.96 11.53 10.48
C GLU A 28 -0.48 12.03 10.35
N LEU A 29 -0.69 13.21 9.76
CA LEU A 29 -2.01 13.76 9.46
C LEU A 29 -2.83 12.82 8.56
N TRP A 30 -2.19 12.16 7.60
CA TRP A 30 -2.85 11.17 6.74
C TRP A 30 -3.33 9.95 7.52
N ILE A 31 -2.50 9.46 8.47
CA ILE A 31 -2.85 8.32 9.32
C ILE A 31 -3.99 8.68 10.29
N GLU A 32 -3.95 9.88 10.88
CA GLU A 32 -5.00 10.37 11.78
C GLU A 32 -6.33 10.57 11.05
N ARG A 33 -6.30 11.11 9.83
CA ARG A 33 -7.49 11.39 9.02
C ARG A 33 -8.10 10.12 8.43
N PHE A 34 -7.28 9.16 8.02
CA PHE A 34 -7.71 7.95 7.32
C PHE A 34 -7.13 6.67 7.92
N PRO A 35 -7.47 6.33 9.18
CA PRO A 35 -6.97 5.12 9.83
C PRO A 35 -7.37 3.85 9.06
N ASN A 36 -8.58 3.84 8.51
CA ASN A 36 -9.13 2.69 7.81
C ASN A 36 -8.51 2.46 6.42
N GLN A 37 -8.07 3.51 5.72
CA GLN A 37 -7.49 3.34 4.37
C GLN A 37 -6.13 2.64 4.41
N ARG A 38 -5.32 2.90 5.44
CA ARG A 38 -4.06 2.18 5.63
C ARG A 38 -4.30 0.70 5.87
N MET A 39 -5.30 0.37 6.69
CA MET A 39 -5.71 -1.01 6.92
C MET A 39 -6.19 -1.67 5.62
N GLN A 40 -7.04 -0.98 4.84
CA GLN A 40 -7.52 -1.48 3.55
C GLN A 40 -6.39 -1.76 2.56
N ARG A 41 -5.37 -0.89 2.47
CA ARG A 41 -4.21 -1.14 1.60
C ARG A 41 -3.40 -2.37 2.02
N ILE A 42 -3.28 -2.62 3.33
CA ILE A 42 -2.59 -3.80 3.85
C ILE A 42 -3.41 -5.05 3.53
N LEU A 43 -4.71 -5.04 3.81
CA LEU A 43 -5.61 -6.16 3.53
C LEU A 43 -5.64 -6.50 2.03
N GLN A 44 -5.70 -5.49 1.15
CA GLN A 44 -5.65 -5.70 -0.29
C GLN A 44 -4.32 -6.29 -0.77
N ALA A 45 -3.20 -5.84 -0.21
CA ALA A 45 -1.90 -6.40 -0.54
C ALA A 45 -1.78 -7.86 -0.06
N GLU A 46 -2.25 -8.17 1.15
CA GLU A 46 -2.25 -9.53 1.69
C GLU A 46 -3.15 -10.47 0.88
N GLU A 47 -4.36 -10.04 0.53
CA GLU A 47 -5.29 -10.81 -0.29
C GLU A 47 -4.71 -11.13 -1.66
N GLN A 48 -4.08 -10.15 -2.33
CA GLN A 48 -3.43 -10.38 -3.62
C GLN A 48 -2.24 -11.35 -3.53
N ILE A 49 -1.46 -11.26 -2.45
CA ILE A 49 -0.34 -12.18 -2.20
C ILE A 49 -0.88 -13.61 -2.03
N LEU A 50 -1.90 -13.80 -1.19
CA LEU A 50 -2.47 -15.11 -0.90
C LEU A 50 -3.15 -15.73 -2.12
N GLN A 51 -3.93 -14.94 -2.86
CA GLN A 51 -4.58 -15.40 -4.09
C GLN A 51 -3.57 -15.90 -5.12
N ARG A 52 -2.47 -15.18 -5.32
CA ARG A 52 -1.44 -15.60 -6.27
C ARG A 52 -0.69 -16.85 -5.86
N VAL A 53 -0.48 -17.04 -4.56
CA VAL A 53 0.13 -18.26 -4.02
C VAL A 53 -0.82 -19.45 -4.12
N GLU A 54 -2.13 -19.22 -4.01
CA GLU A 54 -3.15 -20.25 -4.24
C GLU A 54 -3.22 -20.66 -5.72
N GLU A 55 -3.11 -19.70 -6.64
CA GLU A 55 -3.10 -19.95 -8.09
C GLU A 55 -1.82 -20.68 -8.56
N GLU A 56 -0.65 -20.33 -8.02
CA GLU A 56 0.64 -20.94 -8.37
C GLU A 56 1.52 -21.11 -7.12
N PRO A 57 1.49 -22.28 -6.44
CA PRO A 57 2.17 -22.46 -5.15
C PRO A 57 3.70 -22.49 -5.24
N ASP A 58 4.24 -22.81 -6.42
CA ASP A 58 5.68 -22.86 -6.67
C ASP A 58 6.26 -21.50 -7.13
N ILE A 59 5.46 -20.42 -7.08
CA ILE A 59 5.90 -19.09 -7.50
C ILE A 59 7.02 -18.56 -6.59
N SER A 60 8.06 -18.00 -7.22
CA SER A 60 9.13 -17.31 -6.48
C SER A 60 8.60 -16.06 -5.77
N THR A 61 8.92 -15.89 -4.49
CA THR A 61 8.52 -14.71 -3.70
C THR A 61 8.98 -13.39 -4.32
N LEU A 62 10.10 -13.41 -5.06
CA LEU A 62 10.60 -12.23 -5.78
C LEU A 62 9.73 -11.90 -7.00
N ARG A 63 9.33 -12.91 -7.76
CA ARG A 63 8.45 -12.75 -8.93
C ARG A 63 7.06 -12.29 -8.49
N LEU A 64 6.54 -12.90 -7.43
CA LEU A 64 5.28 -12.52 -6.80
C LEU A 64 5.30 -11.06 -6.33
N ALA A 65 6.38 -10.62 -5.69
CA ALA A 65 6.56 -9.24 -5.25
C ALA A 65 6.52 -8.24 -6.42
N ALA A 66 7.16 -8.59 -7.54
CA ALA A 66 7.15 -7.77 -8.75
C ALA A 66 5.75 -7.71 -9.41
N GLU A 67 5.02 -8.82 -9.42
CA GLU A 67 3.67 -8.89 -10.00
C GLU A 67 2.61 -8.14 -9.18
N VAL A 68 2.73 -8.17 -7.85
CA VAL A 68 1.82 -7.49 -6.91
C VAL A 68 2.27 -6.05 -6.61
N GLU A 69 3.40 -5.61 -7.18
CA GLU A 69 4.01 -4.28 -6.97
C GLU A 69 4.29 -3.97 -5.47
N VAL A 70 4.67 -4.99 -4.70
CA VAL A 70 4.97 -4.88 -3.27
C VAL A 70 6.42 -5.26 -2.98
N SER A 71 6.94 -4.84 -1.83
CA SER A 71 8.27 -5.29 -1.41
C SER A 71 8.26 -6.79 -1.11
N GLN A 72 9.34 -7.49 -1.49
CA GLN A 72 9.56 -8.89 -1.16
C GLN A 72 9.48 -9.15 0.36
N PHE A 73 9.81 -8.15 1.19
CA PHE A 73 9.66 -8.25 2.64
C PHE A 73 8.20 -8.39 3.07
N ILE A 74 7.26 -7.71 2.40
CA ILE A 74 5.82 -7.83 2.69
C ILE A 74 5.35 -9.24 2.36
N VAL A 75 5.74 -9.77 1.19
CA VAL A 75 5.45 -11.16 0.79
C VAL A 75 5.94 -12.16 1.84
N HIS A 76 7.20 -12.05 2.27
CA HIS A 76 7.75 -12.91 3.32
C HIS A 76 7.05 -12.76 4.67
N ARG A 77 6.60 -11.55 5.02
CA ARG A 77 5.88 -11.29 6.27
C ARG A 77 4.47 -11.90 6.24
N THR A 78 3.79 -11.86 5.10
CA THR A 78 2.43 -12.41 4.92
C THR A 78 2.43 -13.94 4.88
N LEU A 79 3.46 -14.55 4.31
CA LEU A 79 3.57 -16.01 4.15
C LEU A 79 4.14 -16.75 5.37
N LYS A 80 4.49 -16.05 6.45
CA LYS A 80 5.07 -16.62 7.67
C LYS A 80 4.01 -16.79 8.75
#